data_AF-A0A3C1M223-F1
#
_entry.id   AF-A0A3C1M223-F1
#
_cell.length_a   1.000
_cell.length_b   1.000
_cell.length_c   1.000
_cell.angle_alpha   90.00
_cell.angle_beta   90.00
_cell.angle_gamma   90.00
#
_symmetry.space_group_name_H-M   'P 1'
#
loop_
_entity.id
_entity.type
_entity.pdbx_description
1 polymer ?
#
loop_
_entity_poly.entity_id
_entity_poly.type
_entity_poly.pdbx_seq_one_letter_code
_entity_poly.pdbx_strand_id
1 'polypeptide(L)'
;MAPPKRVEDTAPTPALKGGCSCWHTLRLAHHALHEVLPTVTAESCPDTLNLHLHTVYSDGRMQPEDTIRQAMAAKVKHIAITDHHSVAGYRLARRFLQGQGGGGLPTLWVG
;
A
#
# COMPACT_ATOMS: atom_id res chain seq x y z
N MET A 1 -0.09 -45.18 -9.45
CA MET A 1 0.11 -43.82 -10.01
C MET A 1 0.03 -42.85 -8.85
N ALA A 2 1.17 -42.47 -8.28
CA ALA A 2 1.29 -41.55 -7.14
C ALA A 2 1.98 -40.26 -7.62
N PRO A 3 1.58 -39.07 -7.14
CA PRO A 3 2.15 -37.81 -7.57
C PRO A 3 3.61 -37.65 -7.09
N PRO A 4 4.49 -36.98 -7.86
CA PRO A 4 5.87 -36.77 -7.46
C PRO A 4 5.98 -35.79 -6.27
N LYS A 5 6.91 -36.10 -5.37
CA LYS A 5 7.23 -35.32 -4.17
C LYS A 5 7.85 -33.97 -4.55
N ARG A 6 7.43 -32.91 -3.84
CA ARG A 6 7.95 -31.54 -3.91
C ARG A 6 9.40 -31.53 -3.42
N VAL A 7 10.32 -31.01 -4.24
CA VAL A 7 11.71 -30.77 -3.86
C VAL A 7 11.75 -29.51 -3.00
N GLU A 8 12.26 -29.67 -1.78
CA GLU A 8 12.63 -28.59 -0.86
C GLU A 8 14.01 -28.09 -1.27
N ASP A 9 14.08 -26.94 -1.95
CA ASP A 9 15.35 -26.26 -2.21
C ASP A 9 15.56 -25.16 -1.16
N THR A 10 16.10 -25.59 -0.01
CA THR A 10 16.86 -24.73 0.89
C THR A 10 18.17 -24.34 0.22
N ALA A 11 18.26 -23.14 -0.35
CA ALA A 11 19.53 -22.57 -0.76
C ALA A 11 20.20 -21.85 0.44
N PRO A 12 21.48 -22.14 0.77
CA PRO A 12 22.18 -21.46 1.84
C PRO A 12 22.55 -20.02 1.45
N THR A 13 22.39 -19.10 2.40
CA THR A 13 22.92 -17.73 2.33
C THR A 13 24.43 -17.76 2.07
N PRO A 14 24.97 -17.09 1.03
CA PRO A 14 26.41 -17.01 0.87
C PRO A 14 26.99 -16.03 1.88
N ALA A 15 27.98 -16.49 2.65
CA ALA A 15 28.80 -15.64 3.49
C ALA A 15 29.61 -14.67 2.62
N LEU A 16 29.33 -13.38 2.75
CA LEU A 16 30.12 -12.31 2.12
C LEU A 16 31.48 -12.21 2.82
N LYS A 17 32.51 -12.83 2.24
CA LYS A 17 33.91 -12.57 2.59
C LYS A 17 34.58 -11.79 1.46
N GLY A 18 34.92 -10.54 1.76
CA GLY A 18 36.03 -9.79 1.16
C GLY A 18 35.87 -9.35 -0.30
N GLY A 19 35.78 -8.04 -0.52
CA GLY A 19 35.94 -7.47 -1.87
C GLY A 19 35.77 -5.95 -1.90
N CYS A 20 36.89 -5.25 -2.10
CA CYS A 20 37.10 -3.87 -2.54
C CYS A 20 35.90 -2.89 -2.51
N SER A 21 36.04 -1.83 -1.70
CA SER A 21 35.09 -0.72 -1.55
C SER A 21 35.05 0.19 -2.79
N CYS A 22 34.33 -0.19 -3.83
CA CYS A 22 34.02 0.73 -4.93
C CYS A 22 32.69 0.48 -5.66
N TRP A 23 31.92 -0.54 -5.28
CA TRP A 23 30.53 -0.66 -5.70
C TRP A 23 29.62 -0.10 -4.61
N HIS A 24 29.45 1.22 -4.59
CA HIS A 24 28.29 1.80 -3.92
C HIS A 24 27.06 1.27 -4.64
N THR A 25 26.43 0.25 -4.09
CA THR A 25 25.07 -0.12 -4.48
C THR A 25 24.20 1.09 -4.17
N LEU A 26 23.93 1.90 -5.19
CA LEU A 26 22.84 2.87 -5.12
C LEU A 26 21.59 2.02 -4.96
N ARG A 27 21.19 1.77 -3.70
CA ARG A 27 19.89 1.19 -3.39
C ARG A 27 18.89 2.25 -3.82
N LEU A 28 18.40 2.16 -5.06
CA LEU A 28 17.25 2.92 -5.53
C LEU A 28 16.22 2.85 -4.41
N ALA A 29 15.81 4.03 -3.92
CA ALA A 29 14.86 4.10 -2.81
C ALA A 29 13.62 3.31 -3.20
N HIS A 30 13.43 2.18 -2.54
CA HIS A 30 12.34 1.28 -2.81
C HIS A 30 11.05 1.97 -2.38
N HIS A 31 10.10 2.13 -3.30
CA HIS A 31 8.84 2.79 -2.99
C HIS A 31 8.07 1.94 -1.96
N ALA A 32 7.47 2.57 -0.94
CA ALA A 32 6.73 1.88 0.12
C ALA A 32 5.59 0.95 -0.39
N LEU A 33 5.17 1.11 -1.65
CA LEU A 33 4.19 0.26 -2.30
C LEU A 33 4.71 -1.13 -2.62
N HIS A 34 6.02 -1.31 -2.78
CA HIS A 34 6.57 -2.58 -3.20
C HIS A 34 6.55 -3.63 -2.07
N GLU A 35 6.30 -3.21 -0.83
CA GLU A 35 5.93 -4.10 0.29
C GLU A 35 4.43 -4.42 0.32
N VAL A 36 3.57 -3.56 -0.25
CA VAL A 36 2.10 -3.68 -0.19
C VAL A 36 1.53 -4.44 -1.38
N LEU A 37 2.00 -4.16 -2.59
CA LEU A 37 1.47 -4.76 -3.82
C LEU A 37 1.59 -6.30 -3.84
N PRO A 38 2.67 -6.94 -3.34
CA PRO A 38 2.73 -8.40 -3.28
C PRO A 38 1.70 -9.03 -2.34
N THR A 39 1.10 -8.27 -1.42
CA THR A 39 0.09 -8.79 -0.47
C THR A 39 -1.34 -8.69 -1.01
N VAL A 40 -1.54 -8.12 -2.20
CA VAL A 40 -2.88 -7.93 -2.79
C VAL A 40 -3.40 -9.26 -3.33
N THR A 41 -4.60 -9.62 -2.89
CA THR A 41 -5.36 -10.81 -3.33
C THR A 41 -6.78 -10.42 -3.77
N ALA A 42 -7.54 -11.38 -4.29
CA ALA A 42 -8.93 -11.15 -4.70
C ALA A 42 -9.84 -10.73 -3.52
N GLU A 43 -9.49 -11.12 -2.30
CA GLU A 43 -10.22 -10.86 -1.06
C GLU A 43 -9.78 -9.57 -0.36
N SER A 44 -8.80 -8.85 -0.92
CA SER A 44 -8.22 -7.68 -0.27
C SER A 44 -9.18 -6.48 -0.24
N CYS A 45 -10.01 -6.33 -1.28
CA CYS A 45 -11.02 -5.28 -1.39
C CYS A 45 -12.40 -5.84 -1.00
N PRO A 46 -13.21 -5.11 -0.20
CA PRO A 46 -12.93 -3.79 0.39
C PRO A 46 -12.29 -3.85 1.79
N ASP A 47 -12.09 -5.05 2.35
CA ASP A 47 -11.90 -5.24 3.79
C ASP A 47 -10.52 -4.83 4.31
N THR A 48 -9.47 -4.97 3.51
CA THR A 48 -8.07 -4.75 3.96
C THR A 48 -7.39 -3.60 3.24
N LEU A 49 -7.69 -3.40 1.95
CA LEU A 49 -7.22 -2.28 1.16
C LEU A 49 -8.18 -1.93 0.01
N ASN A 50 -8.17 -0.66 -0.37
CA ASN A 50 -8.80 -0.20 -1.60
C ASN A 50 -7.90 0.85 -2.28
N LEU A 51 -7.30 0.48 -3.41
CA LEU A 51 -6.32 1.32 -4.11
C LEU A 51 -6.94 2.10 -5.29
N HIS A 52 -8.26 2.20 -5.37
CA HIS A 52 -8.95 2.87 -6.47
C HIS A 52 -10.25 3.52 -5.98
N LEU A 53 -10.13 4.67 -5.30
CA LEU A 53 -11.27 5.42 -4.77
C LEU A 53 -11.40 6.78 -5.43
N HIS A 54 -12.64 7.11 -5.80
CA HIS A 54 -13.03 8.40 -6.34
C HIS A 54 -13.86 9.16 -5.31
N THR A 55 -13.59 10.45 -5.18
CA THR A 55 -14.32 11.39 -4.32
C THR A 55 -15.17 12.34 -5.15
N VAL A 56 -15.92 13.22 -4.50
CA VAL A 56 -16.66 14.31 -5.17
C VAL A 56 -15.77 15.29 -5.94
N TYR A 57 -14.44 15.21 -5.79
CA TYR A 57 -13.48 16.01 -6.57
C TYR A 57 -13.18 15.39 -7.95
N SER A 58 -13.86 14.30 -8.30
CA SER A 58 -13.92 13.73 -9.63
C SER A 58 -15.37 13.30 -9.96
N ASP A 59 -15.60 12.03 -10.24
CA ASP A 59 -16.90 11.40 -10.51
C ASP A 59 -17.41 10.54 -9.35
N GLY A 60 -16.66 10.49 -8.24
CA GLY A 60 -17.07 9.85 -7.00
C GLY A 60 -18.21 10.58 -6.28
N ARG A 61 -18.80 9.91 -5.29
CA ARG A 61 -19.95 10.45 -4.52
C ARG A 61 -19.63 10.78 -3.06
N MET A 62 -18.46 10.36 -2.57
CA MET A 62 -18.09 10.47 -1.17
C MET A 62 -17.20 11.68 -0.94
N GLN A 63 -17.43 12.42 0.16
CA GLN A 63 -16.51 13.46 0.58
C GLN A 63 -15.18 12.81 1.02
N PRO A 64 -14.02 13.44 0.77
CA PRO A 64 -12.73 12.87 1.16
C PRO A 64 -12.63 12.50 2.65
N GLU A 65 -13.23 13.29 3.53
CA GLU A 65 -13.28 13.04 4.97
C GLU A 65 -14.16 11.84 5.33
N ASP A 66 -15.26 11.65 4.61
CA ASP A 66 -16.12 10.47 4.79
C ASP A 66 -15.42 9.20 4.32
N THR A 67 -14.63 9.27 3.25
CA THR A 67 -13.78 8.16 2.80
C THR A 67 -12.81 7.73 3.90
N ILE A 68 -12.16 8.68 4.57
CA ILE A 68 -11.27 8.38 5.70
C ILE A 68 -12.05 7.79 6.88
N ARG A 69 -13.19 8.38 7.26
CA ARG A 69 -14.03 7.87 8.36
C ARG A 69 -14.46 6.44 8.13
N GLN A 70 -14.88 6.11 6.91
CA GLN A 70 -15.27 4.74 6.56
C GLN A 70 -14.09 3.78 6.62
N ALA A 71 -12.93 4.17 6.09
CA ALA A 71 -11.72 3.35 6.17
C ALA A 71 -11.31 3.08 7.64
N MET A 72 -11.38 4.08 8.51
CA MET A 72 -11.12 3.93 9.94
C MET A 72 -12.14 3.00 10.62
N ALA A 73 -13.44 3.17 10.33
CA ALA A 73 -14.50 2.33 10.89
C ALA A 73 -14.37 0.86 10.46
N ALA A 74 -14.04 0.64 9.19
CA ALA A 74 -13.82 -0.69 8.61
C ALA A 74 -12.43 -1.27 8.95
N LYS A 75 -11.54 -0.50 9.60
CA LYS A 75 -10.15 -0.88 9.91
C LYS A 75 -9.34 -1.29 8.68
N VAL A 76 -9.63 -0.66 7.55
CA VAL A 76 -8.88 -0.83 6.30
C VAL A 76 -7.46 -0.30 6.53
N LYS A 77 -6.44 -1.01 6.05
CA LYS A 77 -5.03 -0.66 6.28
C LYS A 77 -4.50 0.31 5.23
N HIS A 78 -4.95 0.18 3.98
CA HIS A 78 -4.44 0.96 2.86
C HIS A 78 -5.59 1.48 2.00
N ILE A 79 -5.62 2.79 1.76
CA ILE A 79 -6.57 3.39 0.82
C ILE A 79 -5.85 4.33 -0.13
N ALA A 80 -6.23 4.35 -1.40
CA ALA A 80 -5.72 5.31 -2.37
C ALA A 80 -6.87 6.13 -2.97
N ILE A 81 -6.71 7.46 -3.00
CA ILE A 81 -7.62 8.35 -3.71
C ILE A 81 -7.04 8.64 -5.09
N THR A 82 -7.79 8.28 -6.12
CA THR A 82 -7.40 8.26 -7.53
C THR A 82 -8.36 9.09 -8.38
N ASP A 83 -8.68 10.30 -7.91
CA ASP A 83 -9.59 11.22 -8.59
C ASP A 83 -9.12 11.56 -10.01
N HIS A 84 -10.05 11.59 -10.97
CA HIS A 84 -9.74 11.98 -12.34
C HIS A 84 -9.17 13.40 -12.43
N HIS A 85 -7.96 13.50 -13.00
CA HIS A 85 -7.26 14.77 -13.28
C HIS A 85 -7.15 15.72 -12.06
N SER A 86 -7.22 15.19 -10.84
CA SER A 86 -7.26 16.01 -9.62
C SER A 86 -6.63 15.28 -8.46
N VAL A 87 -5.92 16.02 -7.61
CA VAL A 87 -5.43 15.54 -6.31
C VAL A 87 -6.07 16.32 -5.16
N ALA A 88 -7.12 17.10 -5.43
CA ALA A 88 -7.78 17.94 -4.43
C ALA A 88 -8.44 17.09 -3.33
N GLY A 89 -9.14 16.01 -3.71
CA GLY A 89 -9.74 15.07 -2.77
C GLY A 89 -8.69 14.43 -1.86
N TYR A 90 -7.61 13.91 -2.44
CA TYR A 90 -6.47 13.38 -1.68
C TYR A 90 -5.91 14.39 -0.67
N ARG A 91 -5.68 15.65 -1.08
CA ARG A 91 -5.12 16.69 -0.19
C ARG A 91 -6.03 16.99 1.00
N LEU A 92 -7.35 17.00 0.80
CA LEU A 92 -8.33 17.19 1.88
C LEU A 92 -8.38 15.99 2.83
N ALA A 93 -8.48 14.79 2.28
CA ALA A 93 -8.42 13.55 3.06
C ALA A 93 -7.14 13.47 3.90
N ARG A 94 -5.98 13.83 3.33
CA ARG A 94 -4.71 13.84 4.06
C ARG A 94 -4.70 14.84 5.21
N ARG A 95 -5.21 16.06 5.01
CA ARG A 95 -5.33 17.05 6.10
C ARG A 95 -6.27 16.57 7.20
N PHE A 96 -7.41 15.99 6.82
CA PHE A 96 -8.36 15.42 7.77
C PHE A 96 -7.72 14.28 8.60
N LEU A 97 -6.99 13.38 7.94
CA LEU A 97 -6.28 12.26 8.57
C LEU A 97 -5.17 12.74 9.51
N GLN A 98 -4.41 13.77 9.14
CA GLN A 98 -3.40 14.39 10.01
C GLN A 98 -3.98 15.03 11.27
N GLY A 99 -5.24 15.47 11.22
CA GLY A 99 -5.97 15.97 12.38
C GLY A 99 -6.51 14.88 13.31
N GLN A 100 -6.42 13.60 12.93
CA GLN A 100 -6.85 12.48 13.77
C GLN A 100 -5.73 12.06 14.72
N GLY A 101 -6.04 11.93 16.01
CA GLY A 101 -5.18 11.30 16.99
C GLY A 101 -5.64 9.87 17.26
N GLY A 102 -4.75 8.88 17.18
CA GLY A 102 -5.07 7.49 17.52
C GLY A 102 -4.22 6.46 16.78
N GLY A 103 -4.16 5.24 17.32
CA GLY A 103 -3.57 4.08 16.64
C GLY A 103 -4.55 3.48 15.63
N GLY A 104 -4.03 2.89 14.55
CA GLY A 104 -4.84 2.19 13.55
C GLY A 104 -5.41 3.07 12.43
N LEU A 105 -4.77 4.22 12.16
CA LEU A 105 -5.08 5.03 10.99
C LEU A 105 -4.66 4.31 9.69
N PRO A 106 -5.47 4.39 8.62
CA PRO A 106 -5.09 3.83 7.33
C PRO A 106 -3.91 4.59 6.72
N THR A 107 -3.05 3.88 5.99
CA THR A 107 -2.09 4.51 5.09
C THR A 107 -2.83 5.04 3.87
N LEU A 108 -2.79 6.36 3.67
CA LEU A 108 -3.42 7.04 2.56
C LEU A 108 -2.42 7.28 1.42
N TRP A 109 -2.72 6.72 0.26
CA TRP A 109 -1.97 6.86 -0.98
C TRP A 109 -2.65 7.85 -1.94
N VAL A 110 -1.86 8.37 -2.88
CA VAL A 110 -2.32 9.17 -4.01
C VAL A 110 -2.06 8.37 -5.29
N GLY A 111 -2.99 8.40 -6.25
CA GLY A 111 -2.78 7.89 -7.60
C GLY A 111 -2.71 8.98 -8.65
#